data_AF-A0A816GT35-F1
#
_entry.id   AF-A0A816GT35-F1
#
_cell.length_a   1.000
_cell.length_b   1.000
_cell.length_c   1.000
_cell.angle_alpha   90.00
_cell.angle_beta   90.00
_cell.angle_gamma   90.00
#
_symmetry.space_group_name_H-M   'P 1'
#
loop_
_entity.id
_entity.type
_entity.pdbx_description
1 polymer ?
#
loop_
_entity_poly.entity_id
_entity_poly.type
_entity_poly.pdbx_seq_one_letter_code
_entity_poly.pdbx_strand_id
1 'polypeptide(L)'
;MIQGWQLINIQFKTQADAIDDLYSAVSEILHPMFQSIQALNHAVEEMNIRTRDENETHQRTNTFNTIQETISSLSNRLNLLTNHQQKLKLLMDKENTMLLEGMNSIDQSYNEL
;
A
#
# COMPACT_ATOMS: atom_id res chain seq x y z
N MET A 1 27.46 -8.65 27.37
CA MET A 1 26.44 -9.61 26.86
C MET A 1 24.99 -9.16 27.04
N ILE A 2 24.49 -8.80 28.23
CA ILE A 2 23.04 -8.53 28.46
C ILE A 2 22.49 -7.32 27.69
N GLN A 3 23.30 -6.27 27.48
CA GLN A 3 22.85 -5.05 26.79
C GLN A 3 22.56 -5.25 25.28
N GLY A 4 23.32 -6.11 24.60
CA GLY A 4 23.10 -6.41 23.17
C GLY A 4 21.76 -7.11 22.93
N TRP A 5 21.42 -8.10 23.75
CA TRP A 5 20.14 -8.80 23.68
C TRP A 5 18.93 -7.92 24.01
N GLN A 6 19.09 -6.95 24.92
CA GLN A 6 18.02 -5.99 25.26
C GLN A 6 17.76 -4.99 24.13
N LEU A 7 18.79 -4.50 23.44
CA LEU A 7 18.65 -3.62 22.28
C LEU A 7 17.93 -4.32 21.12
N ILE A 8 18.29 -5.58 20.86
CA ILE A 8 17.64 -6.42 19.84
C ILE A 8 16.14 -6.60 20.15
N ASN A 9 15.78 -6.90 21.41
CA ASN A 9 14.39 -7.12 21.80
C ASN A 9 13.50 -5.86 21.68
N ILE A 10 14.03 -4.69 22.06
CA ILE A 10 13.30 -3.42 21.91
C ILE A 10 13.11 -3.10 20.42
N GLN A 11 14.13 -3.33 19.60
CA GLN A 11 14.07 -3.12 18.16
C GLN A 11 13.01 -3.99 17.49
N PHE A 12 12.97 -5.31 17.77
CA PHE A 12 11.96 -6.21 17.22
C PHE A 12 10.52 -5.81 17.58
N LYS A 13 10.30 -5.29 18.80
CA LYS A 13 8.95 -4.87 19.23
C LYS A 13 8.44 -3.67 18.44
N THR A 14 9.25 -2.62 18.29
CA THR A 14 8.88 -1.44 17.48
C THR A 14 8.70 -1.76 15.99
N GLN A 15 9.24 -2.87 15.50
CA GLN A 15 9.14 -3.28 14.09
C GLN A 15 7.82 -4.00 13.79
N ALA A 16 7.36 -4.88 14.69
CA ALA A 16 6.07 -5.53 14.57
C ALA A 16 4.93 -4.49 14.48
N ASP A 17 4.98 -3.47 15.35
CA ASP A 17 4.00 -2.39 15.37
C ASP A 17 3.96 -1.62 14.02
N ALA A 18 5.12 -1.36 13.41
CA ALA A 18 5.21 -0.64 12.13
C ALA A 18 4.70 -1.46 10.92
N ILE A 19 4.86 -2.79 10.96
CA ILE A 19 4.37 -3.70 9.92
C ILE A 19 2.84 -3.84 10.03
N ASP A 20 2.31 -3.96 11.25
CA ASP A 20 0.87 -4.03 11.50
C ASP A 20 0.14 -2.75 11.07
N ASP A 21 0.74 -1.58 11.33
CA ASP A 21 0.22 -0.28 10.86
C ASP A 21 0.20 -0.21 9.32
N LEU A 22 1.24 -0.70 8.66
CA LEU A 22 1.33 -0.72 7.20
C LEU A 22 0.34 -1.70 6.57
N TYR A 23 0.15 -2.86 7.19
CA TYR A 23 -0.84 -3.84 6.76
C TYR A 23 -2.25 -3.28 6.86
N SER A 24 -2.56 -2.60 7.98
CA SER A 24 -3.83 -1.93 8.20
C SER A 24 -4.08 -0.83 7.15
N ALA A 25 -3.08 0.03 6.89
CA ALA A 25 -3.18 1.08 5.88
C ALA A 25 -3.38 0.53 4.45
N VAL A 26 -2.72 -0.58 4.10
CA VAL A 26 -2.92 -1.23 2.79
C VAL A 26 -4.32 -1.83 2.68
N SER A 27 -4.82 -2.46 3.75
CA SER A 27 -6.18 -3.02 3.80
C SER A 27 -7.26 -1.95 3.60
N GLU A 28 -7.09 -0.78 4.23
CA GLU A 28 -7.97 0.37 4.07
C GLU A 28 -7.96 0.95 2.64
N ILE A 29 -6.85 0.80 1.92
CA ILE A 29 -6.74 1.22 0.51
C ILE A 29 -7.34 0.17 -0.43
N LEU A 30 -7.25 -1.12 -0.15
CA LEU A 30 -7.72 -2.16 -1.08
C LEU A 30 -9.25 -2.20 -1.18
N HIS A 31 -9.96 -2.07 -0.06
CA HIS A 31 -11.42 -2.21 -0.05
C HIS A 31 -12.15 -1.18 -0.96
N PRO A 32 -11.88 0.14 -0.86
CA PRO A 32 -12.53 1.07 -1.75
C PRO A 32 -12.09 0.88 -3.22
N MET A 33 -11.04 0.09 -3.52
CA MET A 33 -10.39 0.03 -4.85
C MET A 33 -11.20 -0.92 -5.69
N PHE A 34 -11.60 -2.03 -5.07
CA PHE A 34 -12.65 -2.88 -5.58
C PHE A 34 -13.96 -2.14 -5.84
N GLN A 35 -14.40 -1.26 -4.92
CA GLN A 35 -15.63 -0.47 -5.13
C GLN A 35 -15.52 0.46 -6.35
N SER A 36 -14.40 1.18 -6.48
CA SER A 36 -14.18 2.05 -7.65
C SER A 36 -14.08 1.25 -8.96
N ILE A 37 -13.47 0.06 -8.97
CA ILE A 37 -13.43 -0.81 -10.16
C ILE A 37 -14.85 -1.29 -10.53
N GLN A 38 -15.68 -1.66 -9.55
CA GLN A 38 -17.06 -2.05 -9.80
C GLN A 38 -17.89 -0.90 -10.39
N ALA A 39 -17.74 0.31 -9.85
CA ALA A 39 -18.39 1.51 -10.39
C ALA A 39 -17.96 1.78 -11.83
N LEU A 40 -16.66 1.62 -12.13
CA LEU A 40 -16.13 1.78 -13.48
C LEU A 40 -16.73 0.75 -14.45
N ASN A 41 -16.80 -0.52 -14.05
CA ASN A 41 -17.40 -1.58 -14.85
C ASN A 41 -18.88 -1.30 -15.14
N HIS A 42 -19.64 -0.86 -14.13
CA HIS A 42 -21.05 -0.53 -14.30
C HIS A 42 -21.25 0.63 -15.29
N ALA A 43 -20.44 1.69 -15.17
CA ALA A 43 -20.51 2.85 -16.07
C ALA A 43 -20.13 2.48 -17.52
N VAL A 44 -19.14 1.60 -17.71
CA VAL A 44 -18.77 1.08 -19.03
C VAL A 44 -19.88 0.21 -19.64
N GLU A 45 -20.52 -0.64 -18.82
CA GLU A 45 -21.63 -1.49 -19.24
C GLU A 45 -22.86 -0.66 -19.63
N GLU A 46 -23.19 0.38 -18.84
CA GLU A 46 -24.26 1.34 -19.12
C GLU A 46 -24.02 2.10 -20.44
N MET A 47 -22.77 2.47 -20.72
CA MET A 47 -22.36 3.12 -21.96
C MET A 47 -22.44 2.18 -23.18
N ASN A 48 -22.13 0.89 -23.01
CA ASN A 48 -22.23 -0.11 -24.09
C ASN A 48 -23.69 -0.44 -24.46
N ILE A 49 -24.60 -0.49 -23.48
CA ILE A 49 -26.02 -0.81 -23.70
C ILE A 49 -26.76 0.34 -24.42
N ARG A 50 -26.32 1.59 -24.24
CA ARG A 50 -26.99 2.82 -24.71
C ARG A 50 -26.31 3.43 -25.93
N THR A 51 -26.18 2.64 -27.00
CA THR A 51 -25.69 3.10 -28.32
C THR A 51 -26.79 3.09 -29.39
N ARG A 52 -28.07 3.10 -28.99
CA ARG A 52 -29.25 2.87 -29.83
C ARG A 52 -30.30 4.02 -29.88
N ASP A 53 -30.16 5.15 -29.20
CA ASP A 53 -31.19 6.23 -29.16
C ASP A 53 -30.67 7.69 -28.95
N GLU A 54 -31.26 8.69 -29.60
CA GLU A 54 -30.69 10.06 -29.70
C GLU A 54 -30.73 10.92 -28.41
N ASN A 55 -31.41 10.46 -27.35
CA ASN A 55 -31.35 11.09 -26.01
C ASN A 55 -30.03 10.80 -25.26
N GLU A 56 -29.11 10.10 -25.92
CA GLU A 56 -27.87 9.57 -25.37
C GLU A 56 -26.76 10.59 -25.13
N THR A 57 -26.75 11.76 -25.76
CA THR A 57 -25.56 12.63 -25.68
C THR A 57 -25.32 13.17 -24.27
N HIS A 58 -26.37 13.67 -23.60
CA HIS A 58 -26.26 14.14 -22.21
C HIS A 58 -25.99 13.01 -21.23
N GLN A 59 -26.57 11.82 -21.46
CA GLN A 59 -26.35 10.65 -20.61
C GLN A 59 -24.92 10.10 -20.78
N ARG A 60 -24.42 10.02 -22.01
CA ARG A 60 -23.02 9.65 -22.32
C ARG A 60 -22.04 10.62 -21.67
N THR A 61 -22.30 11.92 -21.69
CA THR A 61 -21.47 12.91 -20.99
C THR A 61 -21.45 12.65 -19.48
N ASN A 62 -22.59 12.35 -18.86
CA ASN A 62 -22.64 12.04 -17.42
C ASN A 62 -21.92 10.73 -17.07
N THR A 63 -22.10 9.69 -17.86
CA THR A 63 -21.39 8.41 -17.69
C THR A 63 -19.89 8.59 -17.89
N PHE A 64 -19.47 9.37 -18.89
CA PHE A 64 -18.07 9.70 -19.13
C PHE A 64 -17.45 10.46 -17.97
N ASN A 65 -18.13 11.47 -17.42
CA ASN A 65 -17.68 12.20 -16.24
C ASN A 65 -17.51 11.28 -15.03
N THR A 66 -18.47 10.38 -14.80
CA THR A 66 -18.41 9.37 -13.73
C THR A 66 -17.20 8.45 -13.89
N ILE A 67 -16.92 8.02 -15.13
CA ILE A 67 -15.72 7.22 -15.46
C ILE A 67 -14.45 8.03 -15.17
N GLN A 68 -14.38 9.30 -15.57
CA GLN A 68 -13.21 10.14 -15.31
C GLN A 68 -12.95 10.33 -13.81
N GLU A 69 -13.99 10.64 -13.03
CA GLU A 69 -13.89 10.77 -11.56
C GLU A 69 -13.40 9.47 -10.91
N THR A 70 -13.93 8.33 -11.39
CA THR A 70 -13.53 7.02 -10.91
C THR A 70 -12.07 6.69 -11.25
N ILE A 71 -11.61 7.01 -12.47
CA ILE A 71 -10.21 6.85 -12.89
C ILE A 71 -9.29 7.74 -12.05
N SER A 72 -9.67 8.99 -11.79
CA SER A 72 -8.90 9.91 -10.94
C SER A 72 -8.79 9.38 -9.51
N SER A 73 -9.89 8.87 -8.95
CA SER A 73 -9.90 8.23 -7.63
C SER A 73 -8.98 7.00 -7.58
N LEU A 74 -9.09 6.11 -8.56
CA LEU A 74 -8.23 4.93 -8.68
C LEU A 74 -6.75 5.31 -8.80
N SER A 75 -6.43 6.31 -9.63
CA SER A 75 -5.06 6.78 -9.82
C SER A 75 -4.44 7.32 -8.54
N ASN A 76 -5.20 8.13 -7.78
CA ASN A 76 -4.74 8.64 -6.49
C ASN A 76 -4.44 7.50 -5.50
N ARG A 77 -5.23 6.44 -5.55
CA ARG A 77 -5.13 5.32 -4.60
C ARG A 77 -4.03 4.35 -4.98
N LEU A 78 -3.78 4.16 -6.27
CA LEU A 78 -2.58 3.49 -6.76
C LEU A 78 -1.31 4.23 -6.34
N ASN A 79 -1.28 5.56 -6.45
CA ASN A 79 -0.15 6.36 -5.97
C ASN A 79 0.09 6.17 -4.45
N LEU A 80 -0.97 6.17 -3.65
CA LEU A 80 -0.86 5.89 -2.21
C LEU A 80 -0.31 4.49 -1.95
N LEU A 81 -0.80 3.47 -2.66
CA LEU A 81 -0.32 2.10 -2.52
C LEU A 81 1.17 1.98 -2.89
N THR A 82 1.60 2.63 -3.97
CA THR A 82 3.01 2.69 -4.37
C THR A 82 3.88 3.33 -3.28
N ASN A 83 3.43 4.42 -2.66
CA ASN A 83 4.15 5.05 -1.56
C ASN A 83 4.28 4.13 -0.34
N HIS A 84 3.21 3.40 0.02
CA HIS A 84 3.25 2.42 1.11
C HIS A 84 4.22 1.27 0.81
N GLN A 85 4.22 0.76 -0.44
CA GLN A 85 5.18 -0.27 -0.88
C GLN A 85 6.64 0.20 -0.79
N GLN A 86 6.92 1.45 -1.18
CA GLN A 86 8.26 2.04 -1.04
C GLN A 86 8.67 2.16 0.43
N LYS A 87 7.77 2.61 1.30
CA LYS A 87 8.03 2.71 2.75
C LYS A 87 8.30 1.33 3.37
N LEU A 88 7.53 0.31 3.00
CA LEU A 88 7.76 -1.07 3.42
C LEU A 88 9.15 -1.57 3.00
N LYS A 89 9.53 -1.31 1.74
CA LYS A 89 10.87 -1.68 1.25
C LYS A 89 11.98 -1.02 2.08
N LEU A 90 11.87 0.28 2.36
CA LEU A 90 12.86 1.00 3.17
C LEU A 90 12.95 0.45 4.61
N LEU A 91 11.82 0.06 5.20
CA LEU A 91 11.81 -0.56 6.52
C LEU A 91 12.49 -1.93 6.53
N MET A 92 12.23 -2.78 5.54
CA MET A 92 12.89 -4.08 5.39
C MET A 92 14.40 -3.94 5.11
N ASP A 93 14.80 -3.00 4.26
CA ASP A 93 16.22 -2.75 3.97
C ASP A 93 16.97 -2.26 5.22
N LYS A 94 16.30 -1.39 6.01
CA LYS A 94 16.82 -0.93 7.30
C LYS A 94 16.91 -2.08 8.31
N GLU A 95 15.90 -2.95 8.36
CA GLU A 95 15.89 -4.14 9.23
C GLU A 95 17.08 -5.06 8.92
N ASN A 96 17.28 -5.40 7.65
CA ASN A 96 18.40 -6.24 7.21
C ASN A 96 19.75 -5.63 7.61
N THR A 97 19.90 -4.30 7.50
CA THR A 97 21.12 -3.60 7.90
C THR A 97 21.33 -3.68 9.41
N MET A 98 20.29 -3.39 10.21
CA MET A 98 20.38 -3.38 11.66
C MET A 98 20.63 -4.78 12.25
N LEU A 99 20.03 -5.82 11.67
CA LEU A 99 20.31 -7.21 12.05
C LEU A 99 21.77 -7.58 11.76
N LEU A 100 22.30 -7.19 10.59
CA LEU A 100 23.69 -7.42 10.22
C LEU A 100 24.66 -6.73 11.20
N GLU A 101 24.38 -5.48 11.56
CA GLU A 101 25.17 -4.73 12.55
C GLU A 101 25.12 -5.36 13.94
N GLY A 102 23.94 -5.79 14.39
CA GLY A 102 23.75 -6.49 15.65
C GLY A 102 24.52 -7.81 15.72
N MET A 103 24.46 -8.60 14.64
CA MET A 103 25.23 -9.86 14.52
C MET A 103 26.74 -9.60 14.56
N ASN A 104 27.23 -8.61 13.80
CA ASN A 104 28.65 -8.25 13.80
C ASN A 104 29.14 -7.79 15.18
N SER A 105 28.31 -7.04 15.92
CA SER A 105 28.65 -6.59 17.27
C SER A 105 28.73 -7.75 18.27
N ILE A 106 27.87 -8.76 18.12
CA ILE A 106 27.92 -9.99 18.92
C ILE A 106 29.20 -10.79 18.60
N ASP A 107 29.53 -10.98 17.32
CA ASP A 107 30.75 -11.70 16.90
C ASP A 107 32.02 -11.02 17.39
N GLN A 108 32.09 -9.68 17.32
CA GLN A 108 33.21 -8.92 17.89
C GLN A 108 33.32 -9.12 19.40
N SER A 109 32.19 -9.04 20.12
CA SER A 109 32.16 -9.26 21.57
C SER A 109 32.57 -10.68 21.97
N TYR A 110 32.33 -11.68 21.12
CA TYR A 110 32.73 -13.07 21.35
C TYR A 110 34.23 -13.30 21.08
N ASN A 111 34.80 -12.63 20.08
CA ASN A 111 36.23 -12.73 19.76
C ASN A 111 37.14 -11.98 20.75
N GLU A 112 36.58 -11.05 21.54
CA GLU A 112 37.29 -10.31 22.59
C GLU A 112 37.23 -10.98 23.98
N LEU A 113 36.55 -12.14 24.09
CA LEU A 113 36.45 -12.99 25.30
C LEU A 113 37.39 -14.20 25.23
#